data_AF-A0A923TEC5-F1
#
_entry.id   AF-A0A923TEC5-F1
#
_cell.length_a   1.000
_cell.length_b   1.000
_cell.length_c   1.000
_cell.angle_alpha   90.00
_cell.angle_beta   90.00
_cell.angle_gamma   90.00
#
_symmetry.space_group_name_H-M   'P 1'
#
loop_
_entity.id
_entity.type
_entity.pdbx_description
1 polymer ?
#
loop_
_entity_poly.entity_id
_entity_poly.type
_entity_poly.pdbx_seq_one_letter_code
_entity_poly.pdbx_strand_id
1 'polypeptide(L)'
;MSLPKLGPIYGNLERDAEPLADFHPGMNSGPVILLPGEFRPATGSMEAWNAAYVRVEDYLRAHRIHNRLHQSRLIQDILERAAQRHAAQPTLDPTTLAAEETETLMDAWFAAVLTPSGHAQERIAIDGRLALLLCDGPEKWPYAFLDEKNIPAEFSTALKASSMQAGPDMVVSSMVPRPIDLGPITEAAGETLERFEQWPILRTLFLWLIFTSALAGIFYATR
;
A
#
# COMPACT_ATOMS: atom_id res chain seq x y z
N MET A 1 49.57 -55.94 -35.01
CA MET A 1 49.25 -57.12 -35.83
C MET A 1 48.23 -56.70 -36.87
N SER A 2 48.49 -57.03 -38.13
CA SER A 2 47.82 -56.54 -39.35
C SER A 2 46.32 -56.89 -39.47
N LEU A 3 45.63 -56.04 -40.25
CA LEU A 3 44.28 -56.16 -40.85
C LEU A 3 44.06 -57.45 -41.67
N PRO A 4 42.79 -57.75 -42.00
CA PRO A 4 42.36 -57.71 -43.42
C PRO A 4 40.97 -57.03 -43.59
N LYS A 5 40.69 -56.14 -44.58
CA LYS A 5 40.41 -56.35 -46.03
C LYS A 5 39.33 -57.44 -46.27
N LEU A 6 38.26 -57.35 -47.08
CA LEU A 6 37.78 -56.54 -48.22
C LEU A 6 36.30 -56.98 -48.47
N GLY A 7 35.36 -56.12 -48.84
CA GLY A 7 34.78 -56.15 -50.21
C GLY A 7 33.32 -56.68 -50.28
N PRO A 8 32.56 -56.37 -51.35
CA PRO A 8 31.11 -56.08 -51.30
C PRO A 8 30.22 -57.12 -51.99
N ILE A 9 28.92 -57.18 -51.65
CA ILE A 9 27.90 -57.81 -52.51
C ILE A 9 26.62 -56.96 -52.50
N TYR A 10 26.43 -56.20 -53.58
CA TYR A 10 25.12 -55.73 -54.03
C TYR A 10 24.28 -56.96 -54.43
N GLY A 11 23.07 -57.06 -53.90
CA GLY A 11 22.02 -57.94 -54.40
C GLY A 11 20.77 -57.11 -54.65
N ASN A 12 20.47 -56.87 -55.92
CA ASN A 12 19.24 -56.26 -56.43
C ASN A 12 18.00 -57.00 -55.95
N LEU A 13 16.91 -56.28 -55.67
CA LEU A 13 15.55 -56.64 -56.10
C LEU A 13 14.71 -55.36 -56.18
N GLU A 14 14.53 -54.88 -57.41
CA GLU A 14 13.46 -53.98 -57.82
C GLU A 14 12.08 -54.61 -57.56
N ARG A 15 11.08 -53.71 -57.45
CA ARG A 15 9.62 -53.90 -57.20
C ARG A 15 9.31 -53.86 -55.70
N ASP A 16 8.58 -52.88 -55.17
CA ASP A 16 7.36 -52.26 -55.69
C ASP A 16 7.29 -50.76 -55.34
N ALA A 17 6.89 -49.96 -56.33
CA ALA A 17 6.52 -48.57 -56.13
C ALA A 17 5.10 -48.52 -55.54
N GLU A 18 5.01 -48.28 -54.24
CA GLU A 18 3.75 -47.88 -53.57
C GLU A 18 3.69 -46.34 -53.48
N PRO A 19 2.53 -45.73 -53.79
CA PRO A 19 2.39 -44.29 -53.90
C PRO A 19 2.32 -43.63 -52.52
N LEU A 20 2.94 -42.45 -52.40
CA LEU A 20 2.79 -41.50 -51.30
C LEU A 20 1.32 -41.33 -50.87
N ALA A 21 0.95 -41.92 -49.74
CA ALA A 21 -0.31 -41.67 -49.05
C ALA A 21 -0.04 -41.20 -47.62
N ASP A 22 -0.36 -39.93 -47.38
CA ASP A 22 -0.63 -39.26 -46.10
C ASP A 22 0.20 -39.66 -44.88
N PHE A 23 1.39 -39.06 -44.78
CA PHE A 23 1.94 -38.74 -43.48
C PHE A 23 1.26 -37.46 -42.97
N HIS A 24 0.14 -37.60 -42.26
CA HIS A 24 -0.34 -36.54 -41.38
C HIS A 24 0.64 -36.43 -40.20
N PRO A 25 1.44 -35.35 -40.07
CA PRO A 25 2.11 -35.11 -38.80
C PRO A 25 1.02 -34.80 -37.79
N GLY A 26 0.72 -35.76 -36.92
CA GLY A 26 -0.06 -35.52 -35.73
C GLY A 26 0.53 -34.29 -35.04
N MET A 27 -0.27 -33.22 -35.00
CA MET A 27 -0.02 -32.05 -34.17
C MET A 27 0.06 -32.56 -32.73
N ASN A 28 1.26 -32.93 -32.31
CA ASN A 28 1.58 -33.08 -30.91
C ASN A 28 1.70 -31.66 -30.37
N SER A 29 0.54 -31.03 -30.19
CA SER A 29 0.33 -29.79 -29.46
C SER A 29 0.62 -30.08 -27.98
N GLY A 30 1.87 -30.39 -27.66
CA GLY A 30 2.38 -30.14 -26.32
C GLY A 30 2.03 -28.68 -25.99
N PRO A 31 1.65 -28.36 -24.74
CA PRO A 31 1.27 -27.00 -24.40
C PRO A 31 2.39 -26.09 -24.87
N VAL A 32 2.10 -25.23 -25.84
CA VAL A 32 2.99 -24.14 -26.23
C VAL A 32 3.13 -23.34 -24.95
N ILE A 33 4.25 -23.52 -24.27
CA ILE A 33 4.62 -22.67 -23.15
C ILE A 33 4.90 -21.33 -23.83
N LEU A 34 3.86 -20.51 -23.95
CA LEU A 34 3.98 -19.09 -24.26
C LEU A 34 4.92 -18.53 -23.19
N LEU A 35 6.18 -18.36 -23.56
CA LEU A 35 7.05 -17.48 -22.80
C LEU A 35 6.34 -16.13 -22.75
N PRO A 36 6.30 -15.47 -21.58
CA PRO A 36 5.71 -14.14 -21.45
C PRO A 36 6.16 -13.28 -22.63
N GLY A 37 5.20 -12.76 -23.39
CA GLY A 37 5.45 -12.00 -24.61
C GLY A 37 6.44 -10.88 -24.30
N GLU A 38 7.39 -10.63 -25.20
CA GLU A 38 8.32 -9.53 -25.03
C GLU A 38 7.51 -8.22 -25.03
N PHE A 39 7.49 -7.49 -23.92
CA PHE A 39 6.76 -6.23 -23.80
C PHE A 39 7.30 -5.21 -24.80
N ARG A 40 6.51 -4.90 -25.83
CA ARG A 40 6.87 -3.99 -26.93
C ARG A 40 5.76 -2.96 -27.15
N PRO A 41 5.76 -1.85 -26.39
CA PRO A 41 4.72 -0.83 -26.51
C PRO A 41 4.82 -0.09 -27.85
N ALA A 42 3.68 0.19 -28.47
CA ALA A 42 3.62 0.88 -29.77
C ALA A 42 3.86 2.40 -29.66
N THR A 43 3.75 2.96 -28.46
CA THR A 43 3.79 4.40 -28.18
C THR A 43 4.54 4.66 -26.87
N GLY A 44 5.02 5.88 -26.65
CA GLY A 44 5.82 6.25 -25.48
C GLY A 44 7.32 5.93 -25.64
N SER A 45 8.16 6.56 -24.83
CA SER A 45 9.61 6.31 -24.85
C SER A 45 9.97 5.09 -24.00
N MET A 46 11.05 4.39 -24.36
CA MET A 46 11.54 3.25 -23.57
C MET A 46 11.94 3.67 -22.15
N GLU A 47 12.44 4.90 -21.97
CA GLU A 47 12.76 5.46 -20.66
C GLU A 47 11.51 5.60 -19.77
N ALA A 48 10.41 6.12 -20.32
CA ALA A 48 9.15 6.24 -19.59
C ALA A 48 8.55 4.87 -19.22
N TRP A 49 8.64 3.88 -20.11
CA TRP A 49 8.20 2.53 -19.82
C TRP A 49 9.07 1.81 -18.78
N ASN A 50 10.37 2.08 -18.77
CA ASN A 50 11.26 1.59 -17.71
C ASN A 50 10.93 2.24 -16.35
N ALA A 51 10.62 3.54 -16.33
CA ALA A 51 10.18 4.23 -15.11
C ALA A 51 8.84 3.66 -14.60
N ALA A 52 7.90 3.38 -15.50
CA ALA A 52 6.64 2.71 -15.19
C ALA A 52 6.87 1.31 -14.59
N TYR A 53 7.75 0.51 -15.18
CA TYR A 53 8.14 -0.80 -14.66
C TYR A 53 8.63 -0.71 -13.21
N VAL A 54 9.60 0.17 -12.94
CA VAL A 54 10.17 0.35 -11.59
C VAL A 54 9.09 0.77 -10.61
N ARG A 55 8.21 1.70 -11.02
CA ARG A 55 7.12 2.20 -10.16
C ARG A 55 6.15 1.10 -9.75
N VAL A 56 5.77 0.22 -10.69
CA VAL A 56 4.90 -0.93 -10.41
C VAL A 56 5.63 -1.95 -9.53
N GLU A 57 6.89 -2.26 -9.83
CA GLU A 57 7.69 -3.18 -9.01
C GLU A 57 7.76 -2.71 -7.54
N ASP A 58 8.07 -1.44 -7.33
CA ASP A 58 8.16 -0.83 -6.00
C ASP A 58 6.81 -0.87 -5.27
N TYR A 59 5.72 -0.62 -5.99
CA TYR A 59 4.38 -0.67 -5.43
C TYR A 59 3.99 -2.09 -5.00
N LEU A 60 4.26 -3.12 -5.82
CA LEU A 60 4.02 -4.52 -5.46
C LEU A 60 4.91 -4.96 -4.28
N ARG A 61 6.15 -4.49 -4.23
CA ARG A 61 7.07 -4.74 -3.11
C ARG A 61 6.56 -4.12 -1.82
N ALA A 62 5.99 -2.93 -1.86
CA ALA A 62 5.36 -2.29 -0.70
C ALA A 62 4.20 -3.11 -0.12
N HIS A 63 3.49 -3.87 -0.98
CA HIS A 63 2.44 -4.81 -0.58
C HIS A 63 2.98 -6.21 -0.19
N ARG A 64 4.29 -6.34 0.03
CA ARG A 64 4.98 -7.58 0.44
C ARG A 64 4.83 -8.74 -0.56
N ILE A 65 4.55 -8.44 -1.83
CA ILE A 65 4.50 -9.45 -2.88
C ILE A 65 5.94 -9.77 -3.33
N HIS A 66 6.58 -10.71 -2.63
CA HIS A 66 8.00 -11.03 -2.86
C HIS A 66 8.25 -12.15 -3.88
N ASN A 67 7.21 -12.88 -4.29
CA ASN A 67 7.37 -13.96 -5.26
C ASN A 67 7.72 -13.39 -6.64
N ARG A 68 8.98 -13.56 -7.07
CA ARG A 68 9.51 -12.97 -8.30
C ARG A 68 8.78 -13.40 -9.57
N LEU A 69 8.36 -14.66 -9.63
CA LEU A 69 7.66 -15.18 -10.82
C LEU A 69 6.25 -14.59 -10.92
N HIS A 70 5.53 -14.55 -9.80
CA HIS A 70 4.21 -13.93 -9.73
C HIS A 70 4.27 -12.44 -10.01
N GLN A 71 5.23 -11.75 -9.38
CA GLN A 71 5.49 -10.32 -9.58
C GLN A 71 5.79 -9.99 -11.04
N SER A 72 6.64 -10.78 -11.71
CA SER A 72 6.95 -10.56 -13.13
C SER A 72 5.73 -10.66 -14.04
N ARG A 73 4.82 -11.61 -13.76
CA ARG A 73 3.57 -11.77 -14.53
C ARG A 73 2.64 -10.58 -14.31
N LEU A 74 2.43 -10.19 -13.06
CA LEU A 74 1.59 -9.04 -12.71
C LEU A 74 2.12 -7.74 -13.33
N ILE A 75 3.43 -7.50 -13.27
CA ILE A 75 4.04 -6.31 -13.87
C ILE A 75 3.78 -6.30 -15.38
N GLN A 76 3.97 -7.44 -16.06
CA GLN A 76 3.69 -7.53 -17.48
C GLN A 76 2.22 -7.24 -17.79
N ASP A 77 1.29 -7.89 -17.10
CA ASP A 77 -0.15 -7.71 -17.32
C ASP A 77 -0.57 -6.23 -17.11
N ILE A 78 -0.04 -5.58 -16.08
CA ILE A 78 -0.27 -4.16 -15.79
C ILE A 78 0.29 -3.28 -16.91
N LEU A 79 1.53 -3.51 -17.33
CA LEU A 79 2.18 -2.71 -18.37
C LEU A 79 1.50 -2.88 -19.73
N GLU A 80 1.03 -4.08 -20.06
CA GLU A 80 0.27 -4.33 -21.29
C GLU A 80 -1.05 -3.55 -21.32
N ARG A 81 -1.79 -3.51 -20.22
CA ARG A 81 -3.01 -2.69 -20.08
C ARG A 81 -2.69 -1.20 -20.20
N ALA A 82 -1.65 -0.74 -19.50
CA ALA A 82 -1.21 0.65 -19.57
C ALA A 82 -0.78 1.03 -21.00
N ALA A 83 -0.10 0.15 -21.72
CA ALA A 83 0.31 0.38 -23.11
C ALA A 83 -0.88 0.44 -24.07
N GLN A 84 -1.90 -0.40 -23.87
CA GLN A 84 -3.15 -0.33 -24.64
C GLN A 84 -3.85 1.01 -24.42
N ARG A 85 -3.92 1.47 -23.17
CA ARG A 85 -4.55 2.76 -22.83
C ARG A 85 -3.73 3.95 -23.33
N HIS A 86 -2.40 3.88 -23.24
CA HIS A 86 -1.50 4.89 -23.78
C HIS A 86 -1.60 4.98 -25.31
N ALA A 87 -1.78 3.86 -26.02
CA ALA A 87 -2.01 3.88 -27.46
C ALA A 87 -3.30 4.64 -27.84
N ALA A 88 -4.34 4.57 -27.00
CA ALA A 88 -5.57 5.34 -27.17
C ALA A 88 -5.42 6.82 -26.74
N GLN A 89 -4.55 7.10 -25.76
CA GLN A 89 -4.33 8.43 -25.19
C GLN A 89 -2.82 8.73 -25.05
N PRO A 90 -2.10 9.01 -26.17
CA PRO A 90 -0.64 9.07 -26.18
C PRO A 90 -0.03 10.27 -25.43
N THR A 91 -0.86 11.19 -24.93
CA THR A 91 -0.44 12.38 -24.20
C THR A 91 -0.28 12.12 -22.70
N LEU A 92 -0.83 11.01 -22.19
CA LEU A 92 -0.73 10.65 -20.78
C LEU A 92 0.62 10.00 -20.50
N ASP A 93 1.17 10.23 -19.31
CA ASP A 93 2.44 9.64 -18.92
C ASP A 93 2.30 8.11 -18.66
N PRO A 94 3.14 7.26 -19.28
CA PRO A 94 3.14 5.82 -19.04
C PRO A 94 3.24 5.40 -17.57
N THR A 95 3.99 6.13 -16.75
CA THR A 95 4.14 5.83 -15.32
C THR A 95 2.82 6.03 -14.57
N THR A 96 2.15 7.14 -14.88
CA THR A 96 0.83 7.47 -14.34
C THR A 96 -0.20 6.42 -14.75
N LEU A 97 -0.25 6.06 -16.04
CA LEU A 97 -1.14 5.00 -16.52
C LEU A 97 -0.89 3.66 -15.84
N ALA A 98 0.37 3.24 -15.70
CA ALA A 98 0.70 1.99 -15.03
C ALA A 98 0.28 1.98 -13.55
N ALA A 99 0.40 3.11 -12.85
CA ALA A 99 -0.08 3.25 -11.48
C ALA A 99 -1.62 3.13 -11.42
N GLU A 100 -2.34 3.84 -12.28
CA GLU A 100 -3.81 3.78 -12.35
C GLU A 100 -4.32 2.38 -12.69
N GLU A 101 -3.68 1.68 -13.64
CA GLU A 101 -4.05 0.30 -13.99
C GLU A 101 -3.79 -0.66 -12.83
N THR A 102 -2.72 -0.45 -12.06
CA THR A 102 -2.43 -1.24 -10.86
C THR A 102 -3.52 -1.06 -9.80
N GLU A 103 -3.92 0.19 -9.54
CA GLU A 103 -4.99 0.51 -8.60
C GLU A 103 -6.34 -0.06 -9.05
N THR A 104 -6.68 0.11 -10.33
CA THR A 104 -7.91 -0.43 -10.94
C THR A 104 -8.00 -1.94 -10.80
N LEU A 105 -6.89 -2.64 -11.05
CA LEU A 105 -6.80 -4.10 -10.89
C LEU A 105 -7.01 -4.53 -9.44
N MET A 106 -6.38 -3.83 -8.49
CA MET A 106 -6.57 -4.11 -7.06
C MET A 106 -8.00 -3.89 -6.62
N ASP A 107 -8.61 -2.78 -7.01
CA ASP A 107 -9.96 -2.43 -6.61
C ASP A 107 -10.97 -3.45 -7.18
N ALA A 108 -10.82 -3.81 -8.45
CA ALA A 108 -11.65 -4.83 -9.09
C ALA A 108 -11.48 -6.19 -8.41
N TRP A 109 -10.25 -6.59 -8.09
CA TRP A 109 -9.98 -7.86 -7.44
C TRP A 109 -10.51 -7.91 -6.01
N PHE A 110 -10.31 -6.85 -5.21
CA PHE A 110 -10.89 -6.78 -3.87
C PHE A 110 -12.41 -6.81 -3.90
N ALA A 111 -13.03 -6.12 -4.85
CA ALA A 111 -14.48 -6.19 -5.04
C ALA A 111 -14.93 -7.63 -5.35
N ALA A 112 -14.20 -8.36 -6.21
CA ALA A 112 -14.53 -9.75 -6.53
C ALA A 112 -14.35 -10.69 -5.34
N VAL A 113 -13.30 -10.51 -4.52
CA VAL A 113 -13.00 -11.41 -3.40
C VAL A 113 -13.85 -11.12 -2.16
N LEU A 114 -14.11 -9.84 -1.85
CA LEU A 114 -14.76 -9.41 -0.61
C LEU A 114 -16.29 -9.27 -0.73
N THR A 115 -16.87 -9.16 -1.94
CA THR A 115 -18.32 -8.96 -2.09
C THR A 115 -19.08 -10.29 -2.09
N PRO A 116 -19.91 -10.51 -1.05
CA PRO A 116 -21.37 -10.44 -1.22
C PRO A 116 -22.06 -9.37 -0.33
N SER A 117 -21.31 -8.64 0.50
CA SER A 117 -21.85 -7.74 1.52
C SER A 117 -21.78 -6.29 1.04
N GLY A 118 -22.94 -5.63 0.88
CA GLY A 118 -23.11 -4.31 0.25
C GLY A 118 -22.46 -3.11 0.95
N HIS A 119 -21.14 -3.12 1.12
CA HIS A 119 -20.36 -1.96 1.52
C HIS A 119 -20.30 -0.93 0.37
N ALA A 120 -20.21 0.35 0.72
CA ALA A 120 -19.99 1.41 -0.27
C ALA A 120 -18.68 1.15 -1.02
N GLN A 121 -18.74 1.15 -2.36
CA GLN A 121 -17.63 0.86 -3.28
C GLN A 121 -16.34 1.62 -2.92
N GLU A 122 -16.50 2.83 -2.38
CA GLU A 122 -15.42 3.76 -2.03
C GLU A 122 -14.51 3.25 -0.89
N ARG A 123 -14.94 2.26 -0.10
CA ARG A 123 -14.15 1.72 1.02
C ARG A 123 -13.51 0.36 0.76
N ILE A 124 -13.98 -0.36 -0.25
CA ILE A 124 -13.53 -1.73 -0.58
C ILE A 124 -12.01 -1.78 -0.76
N ALA A 125 -11.45 -0.75 -1.39
CA ALA A 125 -10.03 -0.61 -1.66
C ALA A 125 -9.18 -0.47 -0.38
N ILE A 126 -9.68 0.25 0.62
CA ILE A 126 -8.99 0.47 1.90
C ILE A 126 -9.16 -0.78 2.77
N ASP A 127 -10.38 -1.26 2.92
CA ASP A 127 -10.72 -2.43 3.73
C ASP A 127 -10.00 -3.68 3.20
N GLY A 128 -9.90 -3.83 1.87
CA GLY A 128 -9.17 -4.91 1.22
C GLY A 128 -7.66 -4.88 1.53
N ARG A 129 -7.02 -3.71 1.46
CA ARG A 129 -5.60 -3.55 1.82
C ARG A 129 -5.36 -3.84 3.30
N LEU A 130 -6.24 -3.37 4.18
CA LEU A 130 -6.17 -3.67 5.62
C LEU A 130 -6.37 -5.15 5.90
N ALA A 131 -7.37 -5.79 5.29
CA ALA A 131 -7.62 -7.21 5.44
C ALA A 131 -6.41 -8.05 4.97
N LEU A 132 -5.79 -7.66 3.85
CA LEU A 132 -4.60 -8.32 3.31
C LEU A 132 -3.40 -8.22 4.26
N LEU A 133 -3.24 -7.06 4.91
CA LEU A 133 -2.22 -6.84 5.93
C LEU A 133 -2.50 -7.67 7.19
N LEU A 134 -3.74 -7.69 7.67
CA LEU A 134 -4.13 -8.38 8.91
C LEU A 134 -4.05 -9.91 8.79
N CYS A 135 -4.30 -10.46 7.60
CA CYS A 135 -4.24 -11.91 7.38
C CYS A 135 -2.83 -12.43 7.02
N ASP A 136 -1.84 -11.55 6.89
CA ASP A 136 -0.51 -11.83 6.29
C ASP A 136 -0.62 -12.52 4.92
N GLY A 137 -1.57 -12.08 4.10
CA GLY A 137 -1.94 -12.75 2.84
C GLY A 137 -0.77 -13.04 1.91
N PRO A 138 0.07 -12.03 1.58
CA PRO A 138 1.25 -12.20 0.72
C PRO A 138 2.29 -13.21 1.23
N GLU A 139 2.38 -13.40 2.55
CA GLU A 139 3.35 -14.29 3.18
C GLU A 139 2.85 -15.74 3.20
N LYS A 140 1.57 -15.93 3.54
CA LYS A 140 0.94 -17.26 3.62
C LYS A 140 0.52 -17.80 2.25
N TRP A 141 0.08 -16.93 1.34
CA TRP A 141 -0.41 -17.29 0.01
C TRP A 141 0.18 -16.38 -1.09
N PRO A 142 1.48 -16.50 -1.39
CA PRO A 142 2.21 -15.58 -2.27
C PRO A 142 1.72 -15.53 -3.73
N TYR A 143 0.99 -16.55 -4.17
CA TYR A 143 0.43 -16.63 -5.53
C TYR A 143 -1.03 -16.17 -5.62
N ALA A 144 -1.72 -16.00 -4.49
CA ALA A 144 -3.16 -15.71 -4.50
C ALA A 144 -3.48 -14.24 -4.80
N PHE A 145 -2.52 -13.34 -4.57
CA PHE A 145 -2.71 -11.90 -4.78
C PHE A 145 -2.96 -11.58 -6.26
N LEU A 146 -4.05 -10.89 -6.59
CA LEU A 146 -4.44 -10.57 -7.98
C LEU A 146 -4.54 -11.77 -8.94
N ASP A 147 -4.58 -13.01 -8.43
CA ASP A 147 -4.95 -14.16 -9.26
C ASP A 147 -6.48 -14.24 -9.31
N GLU A 148 -7.06 -14.18 -10.50
CA GLU A 148 -8.51 -14.31 -10.71
C GLU A 148 -8.94 -15.77 -10.88
N LYS A 149 -8.02 -16.66 -11.27
CA LYS A 149 -8.34 -18.04 -11.67
C LYS A 149 -8.22 -19.01 -10.51
N ASN A 150 -7.18 -18.88 -9.70
CA ASN A 150 -6.84 -19.86 -8.67
C ASN A 150 -6.68 -19.22 -7.29
N ILE A 151 -7.79 -18.71 -6.75
CA ILE A 151 -7.81 -18.18 -5.37
C ILE A 151 -8.05 -19.34 -4.40
N PRO A 152 -7.10 -19.67 -3.49
CA PRO A 152 -7.32 -20.71 -2.49
C PRO A 152 -8.49 -20.36 -1.58
N ALA A 153 -9.36 -21.34 -1.30
CA ALA A 153 -10.53 -21.13 -0.44
C ALA A 153 -10.12 -20.62 0.96
N GLU A 154 -9.04 -21.16 1.52
CA GLU A 154 -8.47 -20.72 2.81
C GLU A 154 -8.06 -19.25 2.81
N PHE A 155 -7.41 -18.78 1.74
CA PHE A 155 -7.04 -17.39 1.57
C PHE A 155 -8.29 -16.49 1.58
N SER A 156 -9.30 -16.84 0.77
CA SER A 156 -10.53 -16.05 0.67
C SER A 156 -11.28 -15.96 2.00
N THR A 157 -11.31 -17.06 2.77
CA THR A 157 -11.91 -17.11 4.10
C THR A 157 -11.13 -16.26 5.10
N ALA A 158 -9.79 -16.36 5.12
CA ALA A 158 -8.95 -15.56 6.00
C ALA A 158 -9.04 -14.05 5.69
N LEU A 159 -9.09 -13.69 4.42
CA LEU A 159 -9.26 -12.31 3.97
C LEU A 159 -10.63 -11.74 4.39
N LYS A 160 -11.72 -12.48 4.16
CA LYS A 160 -13.08 -12.10 4.57
C LYS A 160 -13.23 -12.02 6.09
N ALA A 161 -12.63 -12.95 6.84
CA ALA A 161 -12.64 -12.90 8.30
C ALA A 161 -11.95 -11.64 8.82
N SER A 162 -10.83 -11.26 8.19
CA SER A 162 -10.06 -10.07 8.57
C SER A 162 -10.79 -8.77 8.19
N SER A 163 -11.52 -8.74 7.07
CA SER A 163 -12.32 -7.57 6.69
C SER A 163 -13.51 -7.33 7.62
N MET A 164 -14.15 -8.40 8.13
CA MET A 164 -15.23 -8.27 9.14
C MET A 164 -14.73 -7.74 10.49
N GLN A 165 -13.44 -7.92 10.80
CA GLN A 165 -12.83 -7.46 12.04
C GLN A 165 -12.25 -6.04 11.95
N ALA A 166 -12.21 -5.45 10.74
CA ALA A 166 -11.98 -4.02 10.57
C ALA A 166 -13.16 -3.27 11.20
N GLY A 167 -12.87 -2.52 12.26
CA GLY A 167 -13.86 -1.99 13.20
C GLY A 167 -14.90 -1.02 12.60
N PRO A 168 -15.90 -0.61 13.41
CA PRO A 168 -16.98 0.28 12.98
C PRO A 168 -16.44 1.59 12.38
N ASP A 169 -17.25 2.22 11.53
CA ASP A 169 -16.94 3.46 10.81
C ASP A 169 -15.99 4.37 11.59
N MET A 170 -14.75 4.49 11.08
CA MET A 170 -13.79 5.46 11.59
C MET A 170 -14.25 6.86 11.19
N VAL A 171 -15.19 7.41 11.97
CA VAL A 171 -15.53 8.82 11.89
C VAL A 171 -14.31 9.59 12.39
N VAL A 172 -13.79 10.51 11.57
CA VAL A 172 -12.75 11.44 12.01
C VAL A 172 -13.27 12.17 13.24
N SER A 173 -12.72 11.84 14.40
CA SER A 173 -13.01 12.56 15.64
C SER A 173 -12.35 13.93 15.52
N SER A 174 -13.12 14.91 15.06
CA SER A 174 -12.69 16.30 15.07
C SER A 174 -12.60 16.74 16.53
N MET A 175 -11.38 16.86 17.04
CA MET A 175 -11.11 17.46 18.33
C MET A 175 -11.17 18.98 18.15
N VAL A 176 -12.38 19.54 18.12
CA VAL A 176 -12.56 20.99 18.19
C VAL A 176 -12.10 21.42 19.59
N PRO A 177 -11.16 22.38 19.74
CA PRO A 177 -10.77 22.90 21.03
C PRO A 177 -12.01 23.46 21.73
N ARG A 178 -12.54 22.73 22.70
CA ARG A 178 -13.53 23.29 23.61
C ARG A 178 -12.76 24.19 24.58
N PRO A 179 -13.19 25.44 24.82
CA PRO A 179 -12.62 26.20 25.91
C PRO A 179 -12.73 25.34 27.18
N ILE A 180 -11.63 25.23 27.92
CA ILE A 180 -11.60 24.47 29.15
C ILE A 180 -12.59 25.14 30.10
N ASP A 181 -13.75 24.52 30.31
CA ASP A 181 -14.73 24.99 31.27
C ASP A 181 -14.22 24.65 32.67
N LEU A 182 -13.40 25.54 33.23
CA LEU A 182 -12.80 25.41 34.55
C LEU A 182 -13.81 25.70 35.68
N GLY A 183 -15.08 25.95 35.35
CA GLY A 183 -16.10 26.28 36.33
C GLY A 183 -15.74 27.47 37.23
N PRO A 184 -16.54 27.72 38.29
CA PRO A 184 -16.41 28.90 39.16
C PRO A 184 -15.15 28.90 40.05
N ILE A 185 -14.27 27.91 39.90
CA ILE A 185 -13.08 27.74 40.76
C ILE A 185 -11.98 28.76 40.40
N THR A 186 -11.99 29.28 39.17
CA THR A 186 -11.01 30.29 38.73
C THR A 186 -11.38 31.70 39.18
N GLU A 187 -12.68 32.03 39.25
CA GLU A 187 -13.16 33.34 39.68
C GLU A 187 -12.93 33.57 41.19
N ALA A 188 -13.10 32.53 42.01
CA ALA A 188 -12.87 32.61 43.46
C ALA A 188 -11.39 32.72 43.85
N ALA A 189 -10.47 32.30 42.99
CA ALA A 189 -9.02 32.38 43.23
C ALA A 189 -8.43 33.77 42.90
N GLY A 190 -9.09 34.54 42.03
CA GLY A 190 -8.67 35.91 41.68
C GLY A 190 -9.02 36.93 42.77
N GLU A 191 -10.26 36.92 43.26
CA GLU A 191 -10.74 37.92 44.24
C GLU A 191 -10.12 37.78 45.64
N THR A 192 -9.67 36.58 46.03
CA THR A 192 -9.02 36.39 47.34
C THR A 192 -7.56 36.84 47.36
N LEU A 193 -6.85 36.85 46.23
CA LEU A 193 -5.44 37.26 46.21
C LEU A 193 -5.27 38.79 46.26
N GLU A 194 -6.08 39.54 45.50
CA GLU A 194 -5.97 41.01 45.43
C GLU A 194 -6.32 41.71 46.76
N ARG A 195 -7.24 41.16 47.56
CA ARG A 195 -7.62 41.75 48.86
C ARG A 195 -6.51 41.65 49.90
N PHE A 196 -5.64 40.64 49.82
CA PHE A 196 -4.53 40.45 50.77
C PHE A 196 -3.31 41.35 50.50
N GLU A 197 -3.22 42.00 49.34
CA GLU A 197 -2.05 42.80 48.95
C GLU A 197 -2.02 44.22 49.55
N GLN A 198 -3.16 44.76 50.00
CA GLN A 198 -3.21 46.12 50.58
C GLN A 198 -2.80 46.21 52.06
N TRP A 199 -2.93 45.11 52.81
CA TRP A 199 -2.59 45.05 54.23
C TRP A 199 -1.10 45.15 54.59
N PRO A 200 -0.13 44.64 53.80
CA PRO A 200 1.30 44.80 54.12
C PRO A 200 1.79 46.26 54.02
N ILE A 201 1.26 47.06 53.09
CA ILE A 201 1.65 48.48 52.95
C ILE A 201 1.21 49.27 54.19
N LEU A 202 -0.01 49.05 54.67
CA LEU A 202 -0.55 49.75 55.84
C LEU A 202 0.23 49.41 57.12
N ARG A 203 0.60 48.13 57.29
CA ARG A 203 1.47 47.70 58.40
C ARG A 203 2.84 48.38 58.36
N THR A 204 3.45 48.46 57.18
CA THR A 204 4.76 49.10 56.99
C THR A 204 4.70 50.59 57.33
N LEU A 205 3.65 51.28 56.89
CA LEU A 205 3.46 52.71 57.14
C LEU A 205 3.22 53.00 58.64
N PHE A 206 2.44 52.16 59.31
CA PHE A 206 2.22 52.25 60.76
C PHE A 206 3.52 52.05 61.56
N LEU A 207 4.34 51.07 61.17
CA LEU A 207 5.62 50.77 61.82
C LEU A 207 6.58 51.96 61.66
N TRP A 208 6.63 52.56 60.47
CA TRP A 208 7.38 53.79 60.22
C TRP A 208 6.92 54.95 61.10
N LEU A 209 5.60 55.14 61.28
CA LEU A 209 5.02 56.19 62.12
C LEU A 209 5.43 56.06 63.59
N ILE A 210 5.42 54.83 64.13
CA ILE A 210 5.91 54.55 65.49
C ILE A 210 7.39 54.88 65.60
N PHE A 211 8.18 54.48 64.61
CA PHE A 211 9.62 54.70 64.60
C PHE A 211 9.97 56.20 64.60
N THR A 212 9.36 57.00 63.71
CA THR A 212 9.57 58.45 63.70
C THR A 212 9.07 59.12 64.97
N SER A 213 7.94 58.66 65.53
CA SER A 213 7.42 59.18 66.80
C SER A 213 8.38 58.92 67.96
N ALA A 214 8.96 57.71 68.05
CA ALA A 214 9.96 57.37 69.06
C ALA A 214 11.22 58.24 68.93
N LEU A 215 11.72 58.43 67.70
CA LEU A 215 12.86 59.32 67.43
C LEU A 215 12.58 60.77 67.82
N ALA A 216 11.39 61.28 67.48
CA ALA A 216 10.96 62.62 67.86
C ALA A 216 10.84 62.78 69.38
N GLY A 217 10.30 61.78 70.08
CA GLY A 217 10.21 61.75 71.53
C GLY A 217 11.59 61.78 72.21
N ILE A 218 12.54 60.95 71.73
CA ILE A 218 13.92 60.95 72.25
C ILE A 218 14.59 62.30 71.99
N PHE A 219 14.42 62.87 70.80
CA PHE A 219 14.98 64.18 70.46
C PHE A 219 14.44 65.30 71.37
N TYR A 220 13.13 65.30 71.63
CA TYR A 220 12.50 66.28 72.51
C TYR A 220 12.88 66.10 73.98
N ALA A 221 13.15 64.87 74.42
CA ALA A 221 13.58 64.59 75.78
C ALA A 221 15.07 64.89 76.04
N THR A 222 15.89 64.88 74.98
CA THR A 222 17.36 65.08 75.07
C THR A 222 17.79 66.53 74.78
N ARG A 223 16.89 67.35 74.24
CA ARG A 223 17.09 68.79 74.02
C ARG A 223 16.56 69.60 75.20
#